data_AF-A0A0Q8SYX5-F1
#
_entry.id   AF-A0A0Q8SYX5-F1
#
_cell.length_a   1.000
_cell.length_b   1.000
_cell.length_c   1.000
_cell.angle_alpha   90.00
_cell.angle_beta   90.00
_cell.angle_gamma   90.00
#
_symmetry.space_group_name_H-M   'P 1'
#
loop_
_entity.id
_entity.type
_entity.pdbx_description
1 polymer ?
#
loop_
_entity_poly.entity_id
_entity_poly.type
_entity_poly.pdbx_seq_one_letter_code
_entity_poly.pdbx_strand_id
1 'polypeptide(L)'
;MNTFSNAFRAEVVRMARKELKPEIQGMRKAITSHRSEIAALKRDVKALTSQLKAAQRQVKAPAKAAVEEEAPARKSGRKWVFKPEGLAAKRTELGLTAKEMGKLLQAGHLSVYRWETGKAYPRAAQLLRIREVLDLGKRKALALLAEAQ
;
A
#
# COMPACT_ATOMS: atom_id res chain seq x y z
N MET A 1 -60.05 -40.01 5.28
CA MET A 1 -58.92 -40.93 5.00
C MET A 1 -57.90 -40.20 4.13
N ASN A 2 -56.72 -39.89 4.67
CA ASN A 2 -55.55 -39.42 3.91
C ASN A 2 -54.24 -39.71 4.68
N THR A 3 -54.27 -40.74 5.53
CA THR A 3 -53.24 -41.07 6.51
C THR A 3 -51.90 -41.42 5.86
N PHE A 4 -51.93 -42.15 4.74
CA PHE A 4 -50.73 -42.47 3.96
C PHE A 4 -50.09 -41.22 3.35
N SER A 5 -50.85 -40.37 2.67
CA SER A 5 -50.33 -39.13 2.08
C SER A 5 -49.69 -38.21 3.14
N ASN A 6 -50.30 -38.14 4.33
CA ASN A 6 -49.77 -37.36 5.45
C ASN A 6 -48.49 -37.99 6.04
N ALA A 7 -48.46 -39.31 6.21
CA ALA A 7 -47.28 -40.03 6.67
C ALA A 7 -46.11 -39.92 5.67
N PHE A 8 -46.39 -40.07 4.38
CA PHE A 8 -45.40 -39.92 3.31
C PHE A 8 -44.82 -38.51 3.26
N ARG A 9 -45.66 -37.46 3.31
CA ARG A 9 -45.17 -36.07 3.39
C ARG A 9 -44.32 -35.83 4.64
N ALA A 10 -44.73 -36.36 5.79
CA ALA A 10 -43.96 -36.26 7.02
C ALA A 10 -42.59 -36.94 6.89
N GLU A 11 -42.54 -38.10 6.24
CA GLU A 11 -41.31 -38.86 6.01
C GLU A 11 -40.36 -38.16 5.02
N VAL A 12 -40.89 -37.58 3.94
CA VAL A 12 -40.11 -36.76 2.99
C VAL A 12 -39.50 -35.55 3.71
N VAL A 13 -40.27 -34.84 4.55
CA VAL A 13 -39.76 -33.72 5.34
C VAL A 13 -38.72 -34.18 6.35
N ARG A 14 -38.92 -35.35 6.98
CA ARG A 14 -37.97 -35.93 7.94
C ARG A 14 -36.65 -36.27 7.27
N MET A 15 -36.68 -36.92 6.10
CA MET A 15 -35.48 -37.23 5.31
C MET A 15 -34.77 -35.95 4.86
N ALA A 16 -35.48 -34.98 4.29
CA ALA A 16 -34.89 -33.70 3.89
C ALA A 16 -34.20 -33.00 5.07
N ARG A 17 -34.83 -32.97 6.25
CA ARG A 17 -34.22 -32.41 7.47
C ARG A 17 -33.01 -33.22 7.94
N LYS A 18 -33.05 -34.54 7.82
CA LYS A 18 -31.96 -35.43 8.22
C LYS A 18 -30.70 -35.18 7.40
N GLU A 19 -30.84 -35.05 6.08
CA GLU A 19 -29.73 -34.81 5.17
C GLU A 19 -29.18 -33.37 5.28
N LEU A 20 -30.05 -32.36 5.46
CA LEU A 20 -29.61 -30.95 5.56
C LEU A 20 -28.96 -30.61 6.91
N LYS A 21 -29.30 -31.32 7.99
CA LYS A 21 -28.81 -31.04 9.35
C LYS A 21 -27.28 -31.08 9.47
N PRO A 22 -26.55 -32.11 9.01
CA PRO A 22 -25.08 -32.14 9.11
C PRO A 22 -24.44 -31.01 8.29
N GLU A 23 -24.94 -30.70 7.09
CA GLU A 23 -24.43 -29.61 6.26
C GLU A 23 -24.59 -28.24 6.95
N ILE A 24 -25.79 -27.93 7.45
CA ILE A 24 -26.05 -26.68 8.19
C ILE A 24 -25.17 -26.59 9.44
N GLN A 25 -24.97 -27.70 10.15
CA GLN A 25 -24.07 -27.73 11.31
C GLN A 25 -22.61 -27.50 10.92
N GLY A 26 -22.15 -28.08 9.81
CA GLY A 26 -20.82 -27.84 9.25
C GLY A 26 -20.62 -26.37 8.87
N MET A 27 -21.58 -25.79 8.14
CA MET A 27 -21.57 -24.38 7.77
C MET A 27 -21.55 -23.46 8.99
N ARG A 28 -22.37 -23.73 10.01
CA ARG A 28 -22.38 -22.95 11.26
C ARG A 28 -21.02 -22.99 11.96
N LYS A 29 -20.37 -24.16 12.04
CA LYS A 29 -19.02 -24.30 12.61
C LYS A 29 -17.99 -23.50 11.82
N ALA A 30 -18.01 -23.60 10.49
CA ALA A 30 -17.11 -22.83 9.63
C ALA A 30 -17.31 -21.32 9.82
N ILE A 31 -18.56 -20.84 9.85
CA ILE A 31 -18.87 -19.43 10.13
C ILE A 31 -18.32 -18.99 11.48
N THR A 32 -18.47 -19.80 12.54
CA THR A 32 -17.91 -19.45 13.85
C THR A 32 -16.38 -19.38 13.85
N SER A 33 -15.70 -20.29 13.14
CA SER A 33 -14.23 -20.27 12.98
C SER A 33 -13.78 -19.03 12.20
N HIS A 34 -14.40 -18.75 11.06
CA HIS A 34 -14.06 -17.56 10.28
C HIS A 34 -14.30 -16.27 11.06
N ARG A 35 -15.35 -16.20 11.89
CA ARG A 35 -15.58 -15.03 12.74
C ARG A 35 -14.47 -14.84 13.79
N SER A 36 -13.96 -15.91 14.38
CA SER A 36 -12.86 -15.82 15.35
C SER A 36 -11.53 -15.47 14.67
N GLU A 37 -11.25 -16.06 13.51
CA GLU A 37 -10.08 -15.75 12.66
C GLU A 37 -10.10 -14.29 12.21
N ILE A 38 -11.25 -13.79 11.70
CA ILE A 38 -11.41 -12.37 11.33
C ILE A 38 -11.17 -11.46 12.54
N ALA A 39 -11.65 -11.85 13.72
CA ALA A 39 -11.41 -11.07 14.93
C ALA A 39 -9.92 -11.06 15.33
N ALA A 40 -9.22 -12.20 15.22
CA ALA A 40 -7.79 -12.29 15.46
C ALA A 40 -7.00 -11.41 14.48
N LEU A 41 -7.25 -11.56 13.17
CA LEU A 41 -6.62 -10.74 12.13
C LEU A 41 -6.85 -9.24 12.34
N LYS A 42 -8.07 -8.84 12.72
CA LYS A 42 -8.36 -7.43 13.04
C LYS A 42 -7.56 -6.92 14.24
N ARG A 43 -7.35 -7.75 15.27
CA ARG A 43 -6.51 -7.39 16.43
C ARG A 43 -5.05 -7.27 16.01
N ASP A 44 -4.54 -8.18 15.19
CA ASP A 44 -3.15 -8.17 14.71
C ASP A 44 -2.88 -6.95 13.84
N VAL A 45 -3.78 -6.63 12.91
CA VAL A 45 -3.71 -5.40 12.10
C VAL A 45 -3.70 -4.17 13.00
N LYS A 46 -4.54 -4.11 14.05
CA LYS A 46 -4.52 -3.00 15.01
C LYS A 46 -3.21 -2.92 15.79
N ALA A 47 -2.65 -4.06 16.19
CA ALA A 47 -1.38 -4.12 16.90
C ALA A 47 -0.21 -3.64 16.02
N LEU A 48 -0.10 -4.18 14.80
CA LEU A 48 0.92 -3.79 13.82
C LEU A 48 0.81 -2.32 13.42
N THR A 49 -0.40 -1.82 13.19
CA THR A 49 -0.59 -0.39 12.88
C THR A 49 -0.22 0.52 14.07
N SER A 50 -0.45 0.08 15.31
CA SER A 50 0.00 0.79 16.51
C SER A 50 1.54 0.80 16.61
N GLN A 51 2.18 -0.36 16.42
CA GLN A 51 3.65 -0.48 16.41
C GLN A 51 4.28 0.38 15.31
N LEU A 52 3.72 0.39 14.10
CA LEU A 52 4.19 1.23 13.00
C LEU A 52 4.08 2.72 13.35
N LYS A 53 2.97 3.15 13.97
CA LYS A 53 2.83 4.53 14.44
C LYS A 53 3.84 4.87 15.55
N ALA A 54 4.10 3.95 16.47
CA ALA A 54 5.10 4.13 17.52
C ALA A 54 6.51 4.25 16.94
N ALA A 55 6.89 3.37 16.01
CA ALA A 55 8.16 3.41 15.31
C ALA A 55 8.31 4.70 14.48
N GLN A 56 7.28 5.12 13.75
CA GLN A 56 7.29 6.40 13.03
C GLN A 56 7.44 7.60 13.96
N ARG A 57 6.86 7.54 15.17
CA ARG A 57 7.04 8.58 16.19
C ARG A 57 8.46 8.58 16.75
N GLN A 58 9.08 7.43 16.97
CA GLN A 58 10.49 7.32 17.39
C GLN A 58 11.44 7.86 16.31
N VAL A 59 11.16 7.62 15.04
CA VAL A 59 11.94 8.20 13.92
C VAL A 59 11.72 9.71 13.77
N LYS A 60 10.58 10.23 14.22
CA LYS A 60 10.22 11.67 14.14
C LYS A 60 10.56 12.45 15.43
N ALA A 61 10.74 11.78 16.56
CA ALA A 61 11.25 12.38 17.78
C ALA A 61 12.73 12.75 17.55
N PRO A 62 13.13 14.01 17.76
CA PRO A 62 14.45 14.47 17.37
C PRO A 62 15.50 13.87 18.30
N ALA A 63 16.64 13.57 17.69
CA ALA A 63 17.96 13.67 18.29
C ALA A 63 18.00 14.81 19.32
N LYS A 64 17.88 14.45 20.60
CA LYS A 64 18.24 15.30 21.73
C LYS A 64 18.55 14.44 22.95
N ALA A 65 19.62 13.64 22.86
CA ALA A 65 20.55 13.32 23.94
C ALA A 65 21.63 12.38 23.41
N ALA A 66 22.85 12.92 23.37
CA ALA A 66 24.19 12.32 23.36
C ALA A 66 24.33 10.80 23.16
N VAL A 67 25.08 10.42 22.11
CA VAL A 67 26.30 9.61 22.28
C VAL A 67 27.35 10.17 21.29
N GLU A 68 28.42 10.73 21.85
CA GLU A 68 29.71 10.90 21.17
C GLU A 68 30.27 9.51 20.89
N GLU A 69 30.50 9.19 19.61
CA GLU A 69 31.57 8.26 19.24
C GLU A 69 32.06 8.61 17.83
N GLU A 70 33.36 8.84 17.73
CA GLU A 70 34.10 9.20 16.53
C GLU A 70 34.05 8.08 15.47
N ALA A 71 33.65 8.42 14.24
CA ALA A 71 34.21 7.88 13.00
C ALA A 71 33.69 8.67 11.76
N PRO A 72 34.49 8.83 10.68
CA PRO A 72 34.49 10.05 9.89
C PRO A 72 33.51 10.06 8.70
N ALA A 73 32.89 11.24 8.54
CA ALA A 73 32.54 11.91 7.29
C ALA A 73 31.99 11.09 6.09
N ARG A 74 30.65 11.09 5.94
CA ARG A 74 30.02 11.34 4.63
C ARG A 74 28.95 12.43 4.76
N LYS A 75 29.40 13.66 4.57
CA LYS A 75 28.70 14.87 4.10
C LYS A 75 27.21 15.00 4.52
N SER A 76 27.02 15.65 5.67
CA SER A 76 25.92 16.58 5.98
C SER A 76 24.51 16.22 5.48
N GLY A 77 23.74 15.55 6.35
CA GLY A 77 22.32 15.29 6.16
C GLY A 77 21.45 16.55 6.25
N ARG A 78 21.50 17.42 5.23
CA ARG A 78 20.44 18.40 5.00
C ARG A 78 19.24 17.60 4.48
N LYS A 79 18.12 17.58 5.21
CA LYS A 79 16.87 16.95 4.75
C LYS A 79 16.57 17.53 3.36
N TRP A 80 16.59 16.69 2.32
CA TRP A 80 16.27 17.10 0.96
C TRP A 80 14.80 17.57 0.95
N VAL A 81 14.59 18.81 0.51
CA VAL A 81 13.26 19.41 0.36
C VAL A 81 12.94 19.44 -1.12
N PHE A 82 11.77 18.92 -1.49
CA PHE A 82 11.31 18.95 -2.86
C PHE A 82 11.06 20.39 -3.31
N LYS A 83 11.69 20.77 -4.43
CA LYS A 83 11.47 22.05 -5.11
C LYS A 83 10.84 21.80 -6.48
N PRO A 84 9.65 22.38 -6.77
CA PRO A 84 8.99 22.28 -8.08
C PRO A 84 9.91 22.60 -9.26
N GLU A 85 10.66 23.69 -9.15
CA GLU A 85 11.62 24.18 -10.15
C GLU A 85 12.72 23.16 -10.46
N GLY A 86 13.19 22.43 -9.44
CA GLY A 86 14.24 21.42 -9.60
C GLY A 86 13.77 20.22 -10.41
N LEU A 87 12.50 19.84 -10.28
CA LEU A 87 11.91 18.79 -11.11
C LEU A 87 11.78 19.22 -12.57
N ALA A 88 11.29 20.45 -12.80
CA ALA A 88 11.17 21.01 -14.14
C ALA A 88 12.53 21.14 -14.84
N ALA A 89 13.55 21.64 -14.12
CA ALA A 89 14.92 21.76 -14.62
C ALA A 89 15.53 20.38 -14.94
N LYS A 90 15.30 19.37 -14.10
CA LYS A 90 15.78 18.02 -14.40
C LYS A 90 15.09 17.42 -15.62
N ARG A 91 13.79 17.65 -15.78
CA ARG A 91 13.06 17.20 -16.96
C ARG A 91 13.63 17.78 -18.25
N THR A 92 13.95 19.07 -18.25
CA THR A 92 14.56 19.74 -19.41
C THR A 92 15.99 19.26 -19.64
N GLU A 93 16.79 19.07 -18.58
CA GLU A 93 18.16 18.50 -18.65
C GLU A 93 18.16 17.10 -19.27
N LEU A 94 17.22 16.24 -18.88
CA LEU A 94 17.08 14.90 -19.43
C LEU A 94 16.47 14.90 -20.85
N GLY A 95 15.89 16.03 -21.28
CA GLY A 95 15.22 16.16 -22.57
C GLY A 95 13.93 15.34 -22.68
N LEU A 96 13.24 15.13 -21.56
CA LEU A 96 12.05 14.28 -21.49
C LEU A 96 10.76 15.09 -21.58
N THR A 97 9.76 14.51 -22.23
CA THR A 97 8.39 15.04 -22.18
C THR A 97 7.77 14.80 -20.80
N ALA A 98 6.74 15.57 -20.44
CA ALA A 98 6.03 15.36 -19.17
C ALA A 98 5.39 13.95 -19.07
N LYS A 99 5.04 13.35 -20.21
CA LYS A 99 4.51 11.98 -20.29
C LYS A 99 5.58 10.94 -19.96
N GLU A 100 6.77 11.08 -20.53
CA GLU A 100 7.91 10.20 -20.25
C GLU A 100 8.39 10.35 -18.80
N MET A 101 8.51 11.59 -18.32
CA MET A 101 8.81 11.83 -16.91
C MET A 101 7.78 11.19 -15.98
N GLY A 102 6.49 11.25 -16.35
CA GLY A 102 5.43 10.54 -15.65
C GLY A 102 5.64 9.04 -15.61
N LYS A 103 6.07 8.41 -16.72
CA LYS A 103 6.39 6.97 -16.73
C LYS A 103 7.51 6.62 -15.76
N LEU A 104 8.60 7.38 -15.75
CA LEU A 104 9.72 7.16 -14.81
C LEU A 104 9.31 7.29 -13.36
N LEU A 105 8.47 8.27 -13.05
CA LEU A 105 7.96 8.49 -11.69
C LEU A 105 6.79 7.56 -11.32
N GLN A 106 6.30 6.74 -12.27
CA GLN A 106 5.06 5.98 -12.17
C GLN A 106 3.90 6.87 -11.69
N ALA A 107 3.77 8.03 -12.34
CA ALA A 107 2.76 9.04 -12.08
C ALA A 107 2.11 9.48 -13.41
N GLY A 108 0.88 10.02 -13.33
CA GLY A 108 0.24 10.59 -14.50
C GLY A 108 0.95 11.88 -14.97
N HIS A 109 0.98 12.13 -16.28
CA HIS A 109 1.56 13.35 -16.86
C HIS A 109 0.97 14.64 -16.24
N LEU A 110 -0.33 14.64 -15.92
CA LEU A 110 -1.00 15.75 -15.26
C LEU A 110 -0.50 15.98 -13.82
N SER A 111 -0.14 14.90 -13.11
CA SER A 111 0.46 14.99 -11.78
C SER A 111 1.84 15.62 -11.84
N VAL A 112 2.67 15.21 -12.82
CA VAL A 112 3.99 15.81 -13.05
C VAL A 112 3.86 17.30 -13.34
N TYR A 113 2.95 17.70 -14.23
CA TYR A 113 2.69 19.12 -14.49
C TYR A 113 2.26 19.90 -13.24
N ARG A 114 1.37 19.34 -12.42
CA ARG A 114 0.95 19.99 -11.16
C ARG A 114 2.08 20.10 -10.14
N TRP A 115 3.02 19.16 -10.13
CA TRP A 115 4.20 19.22 -9.28
C TRP A 115 5.23 20.22 -9.78
N GLU A 116 5.48 20.28 -11.09
CA GLU A 116 6.37 21.26 -11.73
C GLU A 116 5.87 22.69 -11.54
N THR A 117 4.55 22.90 -11.61
CA THR A 117 3.91 24.21 -11.40
C THR A 117 3.66 24.55 -9.92
N GLY A 118 4.02 23.67 -8.99
CA GLY A 118 3.79 23.87 -7.55
C GLY A 118 2.33 23.84 -7.10
N LYS A 119 1.37 23.53 -8.00
CA LYS A 119 -0.07 23.45 -7.70
C LYS A 119 -0.42 22.26 -6.80
N ALA A 120 0.43 21.24 -6.75
CA ALA A 120 0.26 20.08 -5.88
C ALA A 120 1.60 19.62 -5.30
N TYR A 121 1.57 19.07 -4.09
CA TYR A 121 2.74 18.49 -3.46
C TYR A 121 2.76 16.95 -3.64
N PRO A 122 3.88 16.34 -4.06
CA PRO A 122 3.96 14.89 -4.22
C PRO A 122 3.78 14.14 -2.90
N ARG A 123 3.18 12.94 -2.96
CA ARG A 123 3.06 12.04 -1.80
C ARG A 123 4.42 11.45 -1.44
N ALA A 124 4.57 10.94 -0.21
CA ALA A 124 5.85 10.40 0.30
C ALA A 124 6.51 9.37 -0.64
N ALA A 125 5.76 8.41 -1.19
CA ALA A 125 6.29 7.42 -2.13
C ALA A 125 6.79 8.06 -3.44
N GLN A 126 6.13 9.11 -3.91
CA GLN A 126 6.51 9.85 -5.12
C GLN A 126 7.75 10.72 -4.87
N LEU A 127 7.91 11.28 -3.68
CA LEU A 127 9.10 12.04 -3.31
C LEU A 127 10.38 11.19 -3.35
N LEU A 128 10.30 9.93 -2.93
CA LEU A 128 11.43 8.99 -3.02
C LEU A 128 11.83 8.75 -4.48
N ARG A 129 10.86 8.47 -5.35
CA ARG A 129 11.10 8.29 -6.79
C ARG A 129 11.63 9.54 -7.47
N ILE A 130 11.10 10.71 -7.11
CA ILE A 130 11.60 12.00 -7.61
C ILE A 130 13.06 12.15 -7.23
N ARG A 131 13.45 11.83 -5.99
CA ARG A 131 14.85 11.87 -5.57
C ARG A 131 15.73 10.95 -6.40
N GLU A 132 15.30 9.71 -6.60
CA GLU A 132 16.01 8.74 -7.46
C GLU A 132 16.18 9.28 -8.89
N VAL A 133 15.13 9.88 -9.47
CA VAL A 133 15.18 10.47 -10.81
C VAL A 133 16.04 11.72 -10.90
N LEU A 134 16.10 12.53 -9.85
CA LEU A 134 17.01 13.69 -9.80
C LEU A 134 18.49 13.26 -9.79
N ASP A 135 18.80 12.12 -9.15
CA ASP A 135 20.14 11.54 -9.12
C ASP A 135 20.48 10.76 -10.42
N LEU A 136 19.48 10.46 -11.27
CA LEU A 136 19.68 9.77 -12.53
C LEU A 136 20.28 10.69 -13.62
N GLY A 137 21.19 10.12 -14.41
CA GLY A 137 21.71 10.74 -15.62
C GLY A 137 20.91 10.37 -16.87
N LYS A 138 21.02 11.19 -17.93
CA LYS A 138 20.27 11.05 -19.19
C LYS A 138 20.27 9.63 -19.77
N ARG A 139 21.44 8.97 -19.82
CA ARG A 139 21.57 7.60 -20.36
C ARG A 139 20.76 6.58 -19.58
N LYS A 140 20.80 6.63 -18.25
CA LYS A 140 20.04 5.70 -17.39
C LYS A 140 18.54 5.99 -17.43
N ALA A 141 18.15 7.26 -17.47
CA ALA A 141 16.75 7.65 -17.59
C ALA A 141 16.12 7.12 -18.89
N LEU A 142 16.84 7.22 -20.02
CA LEU A 142 16.37 6.67 -21.30
C LEU A 142 16.32 5.14 -21.32
N ALA A 143 17.28 4.45 -20.69
CA ALA A 143 17.24 2.99 -20.55
C ALA A 143 16.03 2.51 -19.75
N LEU A 144 15.76 3.15 -18.60
CA LEU A 144 14.58 2.84 -17.78
C LEU A 144 13.27 3.17 -18.50
N LEU A 145 13.26 4.20 -19.34
CA LEU A 145 12.11 4.51 -20.19
C LEU A 145 11.86 3.45 -21.26
N ALA A 146 12.92 2.89 -21.85
CA ALA A 146 12.81 1.81 -22.83
C ALA A 146 12.32 0.50 -22.18
N GLU A 147 12.72 0.22 -20.95
CA GLU A 147 12.23 -0.92 -20.17
C GLU A 147 10.78 -0.73 -19.67
N ALA A 148 10.36 0.53 -19.47
CA ALA A 148 9.00 0.90 -19.06
C ALA A 148 8.04 1.19 -20.24
N GLN A 149 8.44 0.87 -21.48
CA GLN A 149 7.55 0.88 -22.65
C GLN A 149 6.69 -0.38 -22.68
#